data_AF-D8M2V2-F1
#
_entry.id   AF-D8M2V2-F1
#
_cell.length_a   1.000
_cell.length_b   1.000
_cell.length_c   1.000
_cell.angle_alpha   90.00
_cell.angle_beta   90.00
_cell.angle_gamma   90.00
#
_symmetry.space_group_name_H-M   'P 1'
#
loop_
_entity.id
_entity.type
_entity.pdbx_description
1 polymer ?
#
loop_
_entity_poly.entity_id
_entity_poly.type
_entity_poly.pdbx_seq_one_letter_code
_entity_poly.pdbx_strand_id
1 'polypeptide(L)'
;MIMKGLDAATGSPRALLLFRIKELSTIMQHMGTVPACFVASSLFLEYHEHKRQGLNAQYPLGGVILQGPVYSGQKILPCGCLFSKNDPYDNASVITKIECPVFLIHGEQDTMIDARWVQQLNDITLSPYPPWWVKDGGHLNILSKFEEDYIRQVMDFMKYCDGHNFLMCSV
;
A
#
# COMPACT_ATOMS: atom_id res chain seq x y z
N MET A 1 -9.80 5.82 1.73
CA MET A 1 -10.44 6.71 0.73
C MET A 1 -10.03 6.23 -0.65
N ILE A 2 -10.88 5.46 -1.34
CA ILE A 2 -10.57 5.05 -2.72
C ILE A 2 -10.65 6.32 -3.58
N MET A 3 -9.52 6.75 -4.14
CA MET A 3 -9.51 7.84 -5.11
C MET A 3 -9.67 7.22 -6.49
N LYS A 4 -10.79 7.48 -7.16
CA LYS A 4 -10.98 7.09 -8.56
C LYS A 4 -10.38 8.18 -9.45
N GLY A 5 -9.28 7.88 -10.12
CA GLY A 5 -8.82 8.68 -11.26
C GLY A 5 -9.62 8.29 -12.50
N LEU A 6 -10.13 9.27 -13.23
CA LEU A 6 -10.69 9.05 -14.57
C LEU A 6 -9.58 9.30 -15.59
N ASP A 7 -9.28 8.31 -16.43
CA ASP A 7 -8.43 8.52 -17.59
C ASP A 7 -9.29 9.09 -18.74
N ALA A 8 -8.94 10.29 -19.21
CA ALA A 8 -9.68 11.02 -20.24
C ALA A 8 -9.68 10.32 -21.60
N ALA A 9 -8.82 9.32 -21.81
CA ALA A 9 -8.69 8.62 -23.09
C ALA A 9 -9.56 7.35 -23.22
N THR A 10 -9.97 6.72 -22.11
CA THR A 10 -10.59 5.37 -22.15
C THR A 10 -11.91 5.23 -21.38
N GLY A 11 -12.28 6.21 -20.55
CA GLY A 11 -13.55 6.19 -19.80
C GLY A 11 -13.68 5.07 -18.77
N SER A 12 -12.63 4.26 -18.53
CA SER A 12 -12.63 3.22 -17.49
C SER A 12 -12.17 3.80 -16.14
N PRO A 13 -12.90 3.59 -15.03
CA PRO A 13 -12.51 4.10 -13.72
C PRO A 13 -11.25 3.39 -13.21
N ARG A 14 -10.13 4.13 -13.08
CA ARG A 14 -8.91 3.61 -12.45
C ARG A 14 -8.95 3.89 -10.95
N ALA A 15 -9.06 2.86 -10.14
CA ALA A 15 -9.05 3.00 -8.69
C ALA A 15 -7.60 3.07 -8.20
N LEU A 16 -7.23 4.19 -7.58
CA LEU A 16 -6.07 4.31 -6.71
C LEU A 16 -6.53 4.05 -5.28
N LEU A 17 -5.93 3.06 -4.63
CA LEU A 17 -6.26 2.73 -3.25
C LEU A 17 -5.38 3.54 -2.30
N LEU A 18 -5.92 4.66 -1.79
CA LEU A 18 -5.30 5.42 -0.69
C LEU A 18 -6.05 5.18 0.62
N PHE A 19 -5.42 4.55 1.60
CA PHE A 19 -6.00 4.49 2.94
C PHE A 19 -5.56 5.70 3.77
N ARG A 20 -6.56 6.49 4.20
CA ARG A 20 -6.42 7.63 5.10
C ARG A 20 -7.32 7.38 6.30
N ILE A 21 -6.75 7.12 7.47
CA ILE A 21 -7.51 7.10 8.73
C ILE A 21 -7.21 8.44 9.41
N LYS A 22 -8.15 9.39 9.31
CA LYS A 22 -7.93 10.75 9.82
C LYS A 22 -8.32 10.92 11.30
N GLU A 23 -9.06 9.99 11.91
CA GLU A 23 -9.61 10.21 13.26
C GLU A 23 -9.79 8.92 14.10
N LEU A 24 -8.74 8.14 14.30
CA LEU A 24 -8.75 7.06 15.29
C LEU A 24 -7.41 7.00 16.02
N SER A 25 -7.43 6.45 17.24
CA SER A 25 -6.28 6.35 18.17
C SER A 25 -4.98 5.91 17.46
N THR A 26 -3.83 6.32 18.01
CA THR A 26 -2.47 6.03 17.50
C THR A 26 -2.32 4.60 16.97
N ILE A 27 -2.82 3.59 17.70
CA ILE A 27 -2.79 2.16 17.34
C ILE A 27 -3.56 1.83 16.04
N MET A 28 -4.69 2.49 15.78
CA MET A 28 -5.54 2.18 14.62
C MET A 28 -4.98 2.72 13.30
N GLN A 29 -4.11 3.75 13.33
CA GLN A 29 -3.49 4.28 12.12
C GLN A 29 -2.45 3.31 11.52
N HIS A 30 -1.73 2.54 12.35
CA HIS A 30 -0.85 1.44 11.90
C HIS A 30 -1.64 0.34 11.18
N MET A 31 -2.74 -0.07 11.82
CA MET A 31 -3.57 -1.19 11.37
C MET A 31 -4.32 -0.86 10.09
N GLY A 32 -4.49 0.42 9.74
CA GLY A 32 -5.14 0.84 8.49
C GLY A 32 -4.44 0.37 7.22
N THR A 33 -3.14 0.07 7.30
CA THR A 33 -2.39 -0.52 6.19
C THR A 33 -2.75 -1.98 5.93
N VAL A 34 -3.23 -2.70 6.96
CA VAL A 34 -3.62 -4.11 6.87
C VAL A 34 -4.85 -4.34 6.00
N PRO A 35 -6.01 -3.70 6.23
CA PRO A 35 -7.15 -3.85 5.34
C PRO A 35 -6.84 -3.28 3.95
N ALA A 36 -5.95 -2.29 3.83
CA ALA A 36 -5.50 -1.79 2.52
C ALA A 36 -4.77 -2.86 1.71
N CYS A 37 -3.75 -3.46 2.31
CA CYS A 37 -2.93 -4.50 1.68
C CYS A 37 -3.77 -5.76 1.40
N PHE A 38 -4.65 -6.14 2.34
CA PHE A 38 -5.54 -7.28 2.19
C PHE A 38 -6.56 -7.08 1.06
N VAL A 39 -7.21 -5.91 0.98
CA VAL A 39 -8.16 -5.61 -0.10
C VAL A 39 -7.45 -5.58 -1.44
N ALA A 40 -6.29 -4.94 -1.53
CA ALA A 40 -5.51 -4.92 -2.77
C ALA A 40 -5.14 -6.35 -3.22
N SER A 41 -4.62 -7.17 -2.31
CA SER A 41 -4.31 -8.58 -2.61
C SER A 41 -5.55 -9.36 -3.04
N SER A 42 -6.69 -9.19 -2.38
CA SER A 42 -7.92 -9.91 -2.69
C SER A 42 -8.42 -9.57 -4.10
N LEU A 43 -8.34 -8.30 -4.49
CA LEU A 43 -8.71 -7.87 -5.83
C LEU A 43 -7.83 -8.49 -6.93
N PHE A 44 -6.53 -8.66 -6.68
CA PHE A 44 -5.63 -9.35 -7.61
C PHE A 44 -5.90 -10.86 -7.68
N LEU A 45 -6.24 -11.51 -6.56
CA LEU A 45 -6.65 -12.91 -6.58
C LEU A 45 -7.94 -13.10 -7.38
N GLU A 46 -8.93 -12.23 -7.21
CA GLU A 46 -10.18 -12.24 -7.98
C GLU A 46 -9.94 -12.00 -9.47
N TYR A 47 -9.06 -11.04 -9.80
CA TYR A 47 -8.63 -10.78 -11.18
C TYR A 47 -8.07 -12.04 -11.87
N HIS A 48 -7.18 -12.76 -11.20
CA HIS A 48 -6.59 -13.99 -11.75
C HIS A 48 -7.61 -15.11 -11.88
N GLU A 49 -8.53 -15.25 -10.93
CA GLU A 49 -9.60 -16.23 -11.01
C GLU A 49 -10.53 -15.96 -12.20
N HIS A 50 -10.90 -14.69 -12.42
CA HIS A 50 -11.68 -14.31 -13.61
C HIS A 50 -10.92 -14.59 -14.92
N LYS A 51 -9.61 -14.28 -14.99
CA LYS A 51 -8.78 -14.64 -16.16
C LYS A 51 -8.75 -16.15 -16.39
N ARG A 52 -8.60 -16.96 -15.33
CA ARG A 52 -8.58 -18.43 -15.41
C ARG A 52 -9.89 -19.01 -15.94
N GLN A 53 -11.01 -18.34 -15.66
CA GLN A 53 -12.34 -18.69 -16.17
C GLN A 53 -12.60 -18.20 -17.60
N GLY A 54 -11.64 -17.53 -18.24
CA GLY A 54 -11.79 -16.96 -19.58
C GLY A 54 -12.67 -15.71 -19.62
N LEU A 55 -12.95 -15.10 -18.47
CA LEU A 55 -13.67 -13.83 -18.40
C LEU A 55 -12.73 -12.69 -18.78
N ASN A 56 -13.29 -11.66 -19.42
CA ASN A 56 -12.55 -10.44 -19.70
C ASN A 56 -12.37 -9.63 -18.40
N ALA A 57 -11.28 -9.90 -17.67
CA ALA A 57 -10.94 -9.22 -16.43
C ALA A 57 -10.01 -8.03 -16.68
N GLN A 58 -10.35 -6.88 -16.11
CA GLN A 58 -9.49 -5.69 -16.13
C GLN A 58 -8.58 -5.65 -14.90
N TYR A 59 -7.41 -5.03 -15.04
CA TYR A 59 -6.49 -4.84 -13.92
C TYR A 59 -7.20 -4.08 -12.78
N PRO A 60 -7.19 -4.59 -11.54
CA PRO A 60 -8.10 -4.10 -10.51
C PRO A 60 -7.68 -2.76 -9.90
N LEU A 61 -6.38 -2.44 -9.89
CA LEU A 61 -5.82 -1.28 -9.21
C LEU A 61 -4.70 -0.64 -10.04
N GLY A 62 -4.66 0.68 -10.05
CA GLY A 62 -3.57 1.43 -10.70
C GLY A 62 -2.34 1.62 -9.82
N GLY A 63 -2.49 1.51 -8.50
CA GLY A 63 -1.42 1.63 -7.51
C GLY A 63 -1.93 1.63 -6.07
N VAL A 64 -1.03 1.38 -5.12
CA VAL A 64 -1.31 1.33 -3.68
C VAL A 64 -0.31 2.21 -2.92
N ILE A 65 -0.78 3.00 -1.95
CA ILE A 65 0.08 3.79 -1.06
C ILE A 65 -0.09 3.27 0.38
N LEU A 66 1.01 2.92 1.04
CA LEU A 66 1.03 2.48 2.44
C LEU A 66 1.96 3.38 3.26
N GLN A 67 1.40 4.12 4.23
CA GLN A 67 2.18 4.92 5.18
C GLN A 67 2.37 4.16 6.49
N GLY A 68 3.61 4.05 6.95
CA GLY A 68 3.96 3.33 8.18
C GLY A 68 3.43 1.89 8.20
N PRO A 69 3.61 1.09 7.13
CA PRO A 69 3.04 -0.25 7.08
C PRO A 69 3.63 -1.15 8.14
N VAL A 70 2.76 -1.97 8.74
CA VAL A 70 3.17 -3.06 9.62
C VAL A 70 3.67 -4.22 8.78
N TYR A 71 4.79 -4.85 9.13
CA TYR A 71 5.21 -6.09 8.44
C TYR A 71 4.27 -7.24 8.79
N SER A 72 4.11 -7.47 10.10
CA SER A 72 3.12 -8.37 10.67
C SER A 72 2.81 -7.98 12.12
N GLY A 73 1.68 -8.44 12.66
CA GLY A 73 1.29 -8.20 14.06
C GLY A 73 2.30 -8.78 15.05
N GLN A 74 2.92 -9.92 14.71
CA GLN A 74 3.99 -10.53 15.50
C GLN A 74 5.22 -9.62 15.67
N LYS A 75 5.54 -8.78 14.66
CA LYS A 75 6.72 -7.89 14.71
C LYS A 75 6.50 -6.63 15.55
N ILE A 76 5.25 -6.24 15.76
CA ILE A 76 4.88 -5.03 16.52
C ILE A 76 4.52 -5.37 17.95
N LEU A 77 3.90 -6.52 18.18
CA LEU A 77 3.51 -6.99 19.50
C LEU A 77 4.17 -8.35 19.78
N PRO A 78 5.45 -8.39 20.18
CA PRO A 78 6.20 -9.63 20.43
C PRO A 78 5.73 -10.41 21.68
N CYS A 79 4.58 -10.07 22.28
CA CYS A 79 3.95 -10.88 23.31
C CYS A 79 3.50 -12.22 22.70
N GLY A 80 4.34 -13.25 22.88
CA GLY A 80 4.39 -14.50 22.11
C GLY A 80 3.16 -15.43 22.12
N CYS A 81 1.98 -14.98 22.54
CA CYS A 81 0.77 -15.78 22.61
C CYS A 81 -0.40 -15.30 21.72
N LEU A 82 -0.43 -14.03 21.27
CA LEU A 82 -1.63 -13.51 20.58
C LEU A 82 -1.71 -13.84 19.06
N PHE A 83 -0.57 -13.89 18.35
CA PHE A 83 -0.56 -13.97 16.87
C PHE A 83 0.18 -15.18 16.30
N SER A 84 0.42 -16.21 17.11
CA SER A 84 1.34 -17.32 16.77
C SER A 84 0.88 -18.29 15.68
N LYS A 85 -0.43 -18.35 15.37
CA LYS A 85 -0.96 -19.28 14.35
C LYS A 85 -1.79 -18.64 13.25
N ASN A 86 -2.37 -17.46 13.48
CA ASN A 86 -3.18 -16.72 12.52
C ASN A 86 -2.98 -15.23 12.80
N ASP A 87 -1.91 -14.64 12.25
CA ASP A 87 -1.64 -13.20 12.40
C ASP A 87 -2.56 -12.44 11.41
N PRO A 88 -3.63 -11.76 11.88
CA PRO A 88 -4.53 -11.05 10.99
C PRO A 88 -3.91 -9.77 10.43
N TYR A 89 -2.69 -9.41 10.86
CA TYR A 89 -1.96 -8.22 10.45
C TYR A 89 -0.75 -8.54 9.57
N ASP A 90 -0.65 -9.76 9.03
CA ASP A 90 0.45 -10.22 8.20
C ASP A 90 0.40 -9.66 6.77
N ASN A 91 0.83 -8.39 6.63
CA ASN A 91 1.00 -7.76 5.32
C ASN A 91 2.02 -8.50 4.45
N ALA A 92 3.07 -9.07 5.03
CA ALA A 92 4.10 -9.78 4.27
C ALA A 92 3.55 -10.98 3.49
N SER A 93 2.54 -11.67 4.02
CA SER A 93 1.88 -12.79 3.35
C SER A 93 0.95 -12.39 2.18
N VAL A 94 0.52 -11.12 2.13
CA VAL A 94 -0.47 -10.65 1.13
C VAL A 94 0.09 -9.64 0.15
N ILE A 95 1.11 -8.86 0.51
CA ILE A 95 1.73 -7.85 -0.37
C ILE A 95 2.36 -8.48 -1.62
N THR A 96 2.81 -9.72 -1.51
CA THR A 96 3.39 -10.53 -2.60
C THR A 96 2.38 -10.90 -3.69
N LYS A 97 1.10 -10.60 -3.50
CA LYS A 97 0.02 -10.84 -4.47
C LYS A 97 -0.43 -9.54 -5.17
N ILE A 98 0.16 -8.40 -4.82
CA ILE A 98 -0.19 -7.09 -5.38
C ILE A 98 0.72 -6.83 -6.56
N GLU A 99 0.15 -6.77 -7.76
CA GLU A 99 0.91 -6.65 -9.01
C GLU A 99 0.92 -5.22 -9.58
N CYS A 100 0.18 -4.28 -8.97
CA CYS A 100 0.31 -2.85 -9.29
C CYS A 100 1.45 -2.20 -8.50
N PRO A 101 1.94 -1.02 -8.92
CA PRO A 101 2.88 -0.24 -8.14
C PRO A 101 2.46 -0.04 -6.69
N VAL A 102 3.39 -0.23 -5.75
CA VAL A 102 3.19 -0.01 -4.32
C VAL A 102 4.19 1.03 -3.82
N PHE A 103 3.68 2.10 -3.22
CA PHE A 103 4.48 3.18 -2.65
C PHE A 103 4.44 3.13 -1.12
N LEU A 104 5.60 2.90 -0.51
CA LEU A 104 5.77 2.92 0.94
C LEU A 104 6.26 4.29 1.41
N ILE A 105 5.61 4.83 2.44
CA ILE A 105 5.98 6.10 3.08
C ILE A 105 6.29 5.82 4.54
N HIS A 106 7.46 6.23 5.05
CA HIS A 106 7.83 5.97 6.43
C HIS A 106 8.74 7.06 7.00
N GLY A 107 8.55 7.40 8.27
CA GLY A 107 9.36 8.41 8.96
C GLY A 107 10.66 7.82 9.49
N GLU A 108 11.78 8.53 9.32
CA GLU A 108 13.08 8.05 9.84
C GLU A 108 13.17 8.07 11.38
N GLN A 109 12.32 8.85 12.04
CA GLN A 109 12.23 8.96 13.51
C GLN A 109 11.00 8.22 14.06
N ASP A 110 10.49 7.24 13.32
CA ASP A 110 9.41 6.39 13.77
C ASP A 110 9.87 5.47 14.92
N THR A 111 9.38 5.74 16.13
CA THR A 111 9.70 4.93 17.32
C THR A 111 8.74 3.77 17.53
N MET A 112 7.70 3.64 16.71
CA MET A 112 6.65 2.63 16.86
C MET A 112 6.86 1.45 15.91
N ILE A 113 7.31 1.72 14.69
CA ILE A 113 7.64 0.71 13.68
C ILE A 113 9.08 0.94 13.24
N ASP A 114 9.92 -0.07 13.43
CA ASP A 114 11.31 -0.04 12.96
C ASP A 114 11.35 -0.05 11.42
N ALA A 115 12.10 0.89 10.83
CA ALA A 115 12.26 1.05 9.39
C ALA A 115 12.74 -0.23 8.68
N ARG A 116 13.48 -1.11 9.37
CA ARG A 116 13.91 -2.41 8.83
C ARG A 116 12.73 -3.28 8.39
N TRP A 117 11.60 -3.21 9.09
CA TRP A 117 10.41 -3.97 8.74
C TRP A 117 9.74 -3.42 7.49
N VAL A 118 9.73 -2.10 7.32
CA VAL A 118 9.21 -1.46 6.10
C VAL A 118 10.12 -1.74 4.91
N GLN A 119 11.44 -1.74 5.10
CA GLN A 119 12.38 -2.13 4.05
C GLN A 119 12.16 -3.58 3.62
N GLN A 120 12.00 -4.51 4.57
CA GLN A 120 11.71 -5.91 4.24
C GLN A 120 10.39 -6.08 3.48
N LEU A 121 9.35 -5.30 3.80
CA LEU A 121 8.12 -5.28 3.00
C LEU A 121 8.38 -4.80 1.57
N ASN A 122 9.18 -3.74 1.41
CA ASN A 122 9.56 -3.23 0.10
C ASN A 122 10.28 -4.30 -0.73
N ASP A 123 11.21 -5.03 -0.12
CA ASP A 123 12.03 -6.03 -0.79
C ASP A 123 11.22 -7.23 -1.33
N ILE A 124 10.11 -7.57 -0.67
CA ILE A 124 9.21 -8.67 -1.10
C ILE A 124 8.05 -8.20 -1.97
N THR A 125 7.91 -6.90 -2.21
CA THR A 125 6.85 -6.32 -3.05
C THR A 125 7.14 -6.62 -4.52
N LEU A 126 6.12 -7.03 -5.30
CA LEU A 126 6.31 -7.38 -6.72
C LEU A 126 6.59 -6.17 -7.62
N SER A 127 5.94 -5.03 -7.36
CA SER A 127 6.11 -3.78 -8.11
C SER A 127 6.40 -2.62 -7.14
N PRO A 128 7.59 -2.55 -6.53
CA PRO A 128 7.91 -1.49 -5.59
C PRO A 128 8.16 -0.18 -6.33
N TYR A 129 7.47 0.88 -5.91
CA TYR A 129 7.89 2.26 -6.20
C TYR A 129 8.91 2.69 -5.14
N PRO A 130 9.93 3.52 -5.47
CA PRO A 130 10.93 3.97 -4.51
C PRO A 130 10.29 4.48 -3.20
N PRO A 131 10.60 3.86 -2.04
CA PRO A 131 10.06 4.31 -0.77
C PRO A 131 10.43 5.74 -0.47
N TRP A 132 9.53 6.46 0.21
CA TRP A 132 9.83 7.77 0.74
C TRP A 132 10.13 7.67 2.23
N TRP A 133 11.42 7.78 2.54
CA TRP A 133 11.93 7.94 3.90
C TRP A 133 11.87 9.41 4.28
N VAL A 134 10.95 9.75 5.19
CA VAL A 134 10.67 11.13 5.60
C VAL A 134 11.64 11.50 6.70
N LYS A 135 12.67 12.28 6.33
CA LYS A 135 13.62 12.85 7.28
C LYS A 135 12.86 13.68 8.33
N ASP A 136 13.21 13.49 9.60
CA ASP A 136 12.55 14.10 10.76
C ASP A 136 11.05 13.74 10.92
N GLY A 137 10.56 12.82 10.08
CA GLY A 137 9.22 12.24 10.16
C GLY A 137 9.13 11.22 11.28
N GLY A 138 8.10 11.35 12.12
CA GLY A 138 7.72 10.33 13.09
C GLY A 138 6.50 9.54 12.61
N HIS A 139 6.00 8.63 13.44
CA HIS A 139 4.99 7.65 13.03
C HIS A 139 3.72 8.26 12.39
N LEU A 140 3.14 9.31 12.99
CA LEU A 140 1.80 9.84 12.64
C LEU A 140 1.80 11.32 12.24
N ASN A 141 2.97 11.90 12.03
CA ASN A 141 3.08 13.34 11.79
C ASN A 141 3.47 13.68 10.35
N ILE A 142 3.63 12.68 9.48
CA ILE A 142 4.14 12.90 8.12
C ILE A 142 3.23 13.87 7.36
N LEU A 143 1.94 13.55 7.25
CA LEU A 143 1.01 14.42 6.52
C LEU A 143 0.86 15.81 7.17
N SER A 144 0.87 15.90 8.50
CA SER A 144 0.63 17.17 9.21
C SER A 144 1.86 18.08 9.27
N LYS A 145 3.07 17.53 9.23
CA LYS A 145 4.32 18.30 9.25
C LYS A 145 4.93 18.51 7.87
N PHE A 146 4.68 17.61 6.93
CA PHE A 146 5.31 17.58 5.61
C PHE A 146 4.26 17.57 4.50
N GLU A 147 3.20 18.38 4.65
CA GLU A 147 2.04 18.37 3.74
C GLU A 147 2.43 18.61 2.27
N GLU A 148 3.27 19.62 2.01
CA GLU A 148 3.69 19.96 0.64
C GLU A 148 4.47 18.82 -0.02
N ASP A 149 5.46 18.26 0.69
CA ASP A 149 6.23 17.12 0.21
C ASP A 149 5.36 15.88 0.05
N TYR A 150 4.43 15.63 0.98
CA TYR A 150 3.49 14.52 0.89
C TYR A 150 2.65 14.61 -0.38
N ILE A 151 2.06 15.77 -0.65
CA ILE A 151 1.27 16.00 -1.86
C ILE A 151 2.13 15.80 -3.11
N ARG A 152 3.36 16.35 -3.13
CA ARG A 152 4.30 16.19 -4.24
C ARG A 152 4.62 14.71 -4.51
N GLN A 153 4.99 13.97 -3.47
CA GLN A 153 5.33 12.54 -3.58
C GLN A 153 4.14 11.70 -4.06
N VAL A 154 2.92 12.00 -3.58
CA VAL A 154 1.70 11.32 -4.07
C VAL A 154 1.42 11.65 -5.54
N MET A 155 1.60 12.90 -5.97
CA MET A 155 1.43 13.28 -7.38
C MET A 155 2.46 12.59 -8.29
N ASP A 156 3.71 12.50 -7.85
CA ASP A 156 4.76 11.84 -8.62
C ASP A 156 4.51 10.32 -8.73
N PHE A 157 4.02 9.71 -7.65
CA PHE A 157 3.56 8.32 -7.69
C PHE A 157 2.36 8.12 -8.63
N MET A 158 1.38 9.03 -8.61
CA MET A 158 0.23 8.95 -9.52
C MET A 158 0.67 9.01 -11.00
N LYS A 159 1.56 9.94 -11.35
CA LYS A 159 2.12 10.04 -12.71
C LYS A 159 2.86 8.76 -13.11
N TYR A 160 3.62 8.16 -12.18
CA TYR A 160 4.28 6.88 -12.41
C TYR A 160 3.28 5.76 -12.70
N CYS A 161 2.22 5.65 -11.90
CA CYS A 161 1.17 4.65 -12.10
C CYS A 161 0.48 4.78 -13.47
N ASP A 162 0.22 6.00 -13.94
CA ASP A 162 -0.38 6.23 -15.26
C ASP A 162 0.51 5.68 -16.38
N GLY A 163 1.83 5.91 -16.30
CA GLY A 163 2.79 5.35 -17.25
C GLY A 163 2.95 3.83 -17.15
N HIS A 164 2.94 3.28 -15.93
CA HIS A 164 3.11 1.84 -15.69
C HIS A 164 1.91 1.01 -16.17
N ASN A 165 0.69 1.52 -16.01
CA ASN A 165 -0.52 0.82 -16.46
C ASN A 165 -0.62 0.72 -17.99
N PHE A 166 -0.06 1.68 -18.72
CA PHE A 166 0.06 1.60 -20.18
C PHE A 166 0.85 0.37 -20.63
N LEU A 167 1.92 0.03 -19.91
CA LEU A 167 2.75 -1.15 -20.20
C LEU A 167 2.01 -2.46 -19.91
N MET A 168 1.24 -2.52 -18.82
CA MET A 168 0.52 -3.73 -18.41
C MET A 168 -0.74 -4.03 -19.23
N CYS A 169 -1.35 -3.01 -19.87
CA CYS A 169 -2.47 -3.22 -20.80
C CYS A 169 -2.04 -3.59 -22.23
N SER A 170 -0.74 -3.50 -22.54
CA SER A 170 -0.19 -3.77 -23.88
C SER A 170 0.34 -5.20 -24.05
N VAL A 171 0.26 -6.02 -22.99
CA VAL A 171 0.63 -7.45 -22.93
C VAL A 171 -0.58 -8.32 -22.67
#